data_AF-A0A966Q1L9-F1
#
_entry.id   AF-A0A966Q1L9-F1
#
_cell.length_a   1.000
_cell.length_b   1.000
_cell.length_c   1.000
_cell.angle_alpha   90.00
_cell.angle_beta   90.00
_cell.angle_gamma   90.00
#
_symmetry.space_group_name_H-M   'P 1'
#
loop_
_entity.id
_entity.type
_entity.pdbx_description
1 polymer ?
#
loop_
_entity_poly.entity_id
_entity_poly.type
_entity_poly.pdbx_seq_one_letter_code
_entity_poly.pdbx_strand_id
1 'polypeptide(L)'
;MEQKDLFEQTNADLREHWGNLASNFLVGKTIRRARYLNDREREDIGWDKSGLVIEFTDGHWIIAMRDDEGNDAGSIWTSSQSEINVIPTI
;
A
#
# COMPACT_ATOMS: atom_id res chain seq x y z
N MET A 1 0.90 3.87 26.78
CA MET A 1 1.83 2.79 26.39
C MET A 1 3.13 3.45 26.01
N GLU A 2 4.25 2.97 26.56
CA GLU A 2 5.58 3.40 26.11
C GLU A 2 5.73 3.04 24.65
N GLN A 3 6.05 4.04 23.84
CA GLN A 3 6.36 3.86 22.42
C GLN A 3 7.77 3.25 22.38
N LYS A 4 7.86 1.96 22.09
CA LYS A 4 9.15 1.30 21.86
C LYS A 4 9.86 1.96 20.68
N ASP A 5 11.16 2.13 20.82
CA ASP A 5 12.00 2.69 19.76
C ASP A 5 11.87 1.82 18.50
N LEU A 6 11.97 2.44 17.32
CA LEU A 6 11.73 1.77 16.03
C LEU A 6 12.64 0.54 15.81
N PHE A 7 13.79 0.51 16.49
CA PHE A 7 14.80 -0.54 16.41
C PHE A 7 14.54 -1.73 17.35
N GLU A 8 13.52 -1.67 18.21
CA GLU A 8 13.20 -2.72 19.18
C GLU A 8 11.94 -3.52 18.83
N GLN A 9 11.31 -3.21 17.69
CA GLN A 9 10.05 -3.82 17.29
C GLN A 9 10.28 -5.20 16.66
N THR A 10 9.51 -6.20 17.10
CA THR A 10 9.49 -7.52 16.48
C THR A 10 8.64 -7.49 15.20
N ASN A 11 8.80 -8.48 14.31
CA ASN A 11 7.89 -8.63 13.17
C ASN A 11 6.42 -8.78 13.59
N ALA A 12 6.14 -9.27 14.80
CA ALA A 12 4.78 -9.33 15.34
C ALA A 12 4.25 -7.93 15.66
N ASP A 13 5.04 -7.10 16.35
CA ASP A 13 4.69 -5.71 16.67
C ASP A 13 4.45 -4.89 15.38
N LEU A 14 5.32 -5.07 14.38
CA LEU A 14 5.19 -4.43 13.07
C LEU A 14 3.90 -4.87 12.36
N ARG A 15 3.59 -6.18 12.36
CA ARG A 15 2.37 -6.72 11.72
C ARG A 15 1.11 -6.20 12.38
N GLU A 16 1.10 -6.09 13.71
CA GLU A 16 -0.02 -5.49 14.43
C GLU A 16 -0.17 -4.00 14.08
N HIS A 17 0.92 -3.23 14.12
CA HIS A 17 0.88 -1.80 13.83
C HIS A 17 0.39 -1.50 12.40
N TRP A 18 1.07 -2.05 11.39
CA TRP A 18 0.74 -1.81 9.99
C TRP A 18 -0.57 -2.47 9.59
N GLY A 19 -0.90 -3.64 10.16
CA GLY A 19 -2.18 -4.31 9.96
C GLY A 19 -3.37 -3.50 10.47
N ASN A 20 -3.22 -2.84 11.63
CA ASN A 20 -4.24 -1.95 12.18
C ASN A 20 -4.44 -0.71 11.31
N LEU A 21 -3.36 -0.05 10.87
CA LEU A 21 -3.46 1.10 9.96
C LEU A 21 -4.10 0.72 8.61
N ALA A 22 -3.67 -0.40 8.02
CA ALA A 22 -4.24 -0.91 6.78
C ALA A 22 -5.73 -1.27 6.94
N SER A 23 -6.11 -1.87 8.07
CA SER A 23 -7.51 -2.22 8.36
C SER A 23 -8.38 -0.97 8.50
N ASN A 24 -7.92 0.02 9.27
CA ASN A 24 -8.61 1.29 9.45
C ASN A 24 -8.80 2.03 8.12
N PHE A 25 -7.78 1.97 7.25
CA PHE A 25 -7.88 2.57 5.93
C PHE A 25 -8.78 1.76 5.00
N LEU A 26 -8.59 0.46 4.84
CA LEU A 26 -9.19 -0.30 3.72
C LEU A 26 -10.55 -0.93 4.03
N VAL A 27 -10.82 -1.32 5.28
CA VAL A 27 -12.03 -2.09 5.62
C VAL A 27 -13.27 -1.22 5.42
N GLY A 28 -14.25 -1.76 4.70
CA GLY A 28 -15.50 -1.06 4.39
C GLY A 28 -15.44 -0.17 3.15
N LYS A 29 -14.26 0.04 2.54
CA LYS A 29 -14.19 0.71 1.24
C LYS A 29 -14.84 -0.15 0.16
N THR A 30 -15.59 0.51 -0.73
CA THR A 30 -16.20 -0.13 -1.89
C THR A 30 -15.36 0.14 -3.13
N ILE A 31 -14.99 -0.92 -3.85
CA ILE A 31 -14.23 -0.81 -5.11
C ILE A 31 -15.14 -0.16 -6.17
N ARG A 32 -14.64 0.92 -6.77
CA ARG A 32 -15.26 1.60 -7.90
C ARG A 32 -14.76 1.04 -9.23
N ARG A 33 -13.45 0.79 -9.34
CA ARG A 33 -12.80 0.33 -10.58
C ARG A 33 -11.50 -0.40 -10.27
N ALA A 34 -11.20 -1.43 -11.05
CA ALA A 34 -9.88 -2.03 -11.13
C ALA A 34 -9.36 -1.88 -12.57
N ARG A 35 -8.15 -1.34 -12.73
CA ARG A 35 -7.55 -1.10 -14.06
C ARG A 35 -6.04 -1.03 -13.97
N TYR A 36 -5.36 -1.19 -15.08
CA TYR A 36 -3.94 -0.90 -15.17
C TYR A 36 -3.69 0.62 -15.21
N LEU A 37 -2.50 1.04 -14.77
CA LEU A 37 -1.98 2.37 -15.11
C LEU A 37 -1.93 2.49 -16.63
N ASN A 38 -2.31 3.66 -17.14
CA ASN A 38 -2.04 3.98 -18.53
C ASN A 38 -0.56 4.40 -18.71
N ASP A 39 -0.12 4.50 -19.97
CA ASP A 39 1.29 4.79 -20.28
C ASP A 39 1.76 6.11 -19.67
N ARG A 40 0.93 7.15 -19.71
CA ARG A 40 1.25 8.44 -19.11
C ARG A 40 1.39 8.37 -17.60
N GLU A 41 0.44 7.75 -16.90
CA GLU A 41 0.53 7.60 -15.43
C GLU A 41 1.76 6.80 -15.02
N ARG A 42 2.05 5.71 -15.75
CA ARG A 42 3.24 4.87 -15.54
C ARG A 42 4.52 5.69 -15.72
N GLU A 43 4.59 6.51 -16.76
CA GLU A 43 5.73 7.40 -17.04
C GLU A 43 5.86 8.50 -15.98
N ASP A 44 4.75 9.14 -15.61
CA ASP A 44 4.72 10.22 -14.62
C ASP A 44 5.22 9.76 -13.24
N ILE A 45 5.01 8.49 -12.88
CA ILE A 45 5.54 7.88 -11.64
C ILE A 45 6.88 7.16 -11.82
N GLY A 46 7.44 7.17 -13.04
CA GLY A 46 8.75 6.58 -13.35
C GLY A 46 8.81 5.06 -13.29
N TRP A 47 7.70 4.35 -13.54
CA TRP A 47 7.67 2.88 -13.49
C TRP A 47 7.94 2.26 -14.86
N ASP A 48 8.67 1.15 -14.90
CA ASP A 48 8.92 0.43 -16.16
C ASP A 48 7.72 -0.43 -16.60
N LYS A 49 6.89 -0.85 -15.64
CA LYS A 49 5.74 -1.73 -15.86
C LYS A 49 4.47 -1.11 -15.28
N SER A 50 3.34 -1.37 -15.94
CA SER A 50 2.03 -0.95 -15.45
C SER A 50 1.51 -1.92 -14.39
N GLY A 51 1.18 -1.40 -13.20
CA GLY A 51 0.54 -2.16 -12.12
C GLY A 51 -0.99 -1.99 -12.12
N LEU A 52 -1.69 -2.94 -11.50
CA LEU A 52 -3.14 -2.86 -11.28
C LEU A 52 -3.46 -1.86 -10.16
N VAL A 53 -4.18 -0.81 -10.50
CA VAL A 53 -4.77 0.15 -9.57
C VAL A 53 -6.17 -0.32 -9.17
N ILE A 54 -6.42 -0.37 -7.87
CA ILE A 54 -7.77 -0.52 -7.31
C ILE A 54 -8.21 0.85 -6.82
N GLU A 55 -9.23 1.42 -7.47
CA GLU A 55 -9.83 2.70 -7.11
C GLU A 55 -11.11 2.46 -6.30
N PHE A 56 -11.26 3.18 -5.19
CA PHE A 56 -12.41 3.13 -4.30
C PHE A 56 -13.42 4.24 -4.62
N THR A 57 -14.64 4.07 -4.14
CA THR A 57 -15.75 5.02 -4.34
C THR A 57 -15.54 6.37 -3.66
N ASP A 58 -14.71 6.42 -2.63
CA ASP A 58 -14.35 7.66 -1.91
C ASP A 58 -13.17 8.42 -2.54
N GLY A 59 -12.69 7.97 -3.71
CA GLY A 59 -11.60 8.61 -4.45
C GLY A 59 -10.20 8.14 -4.06
N HIS A 60 -10.06 7.33 -3.02
CA HIS A 60 -8.79 6.70 -2.70
C HIS A 60 -8.45 5.56 -3.69
N TRP A 61 -7.18 5.21 -3.76
CA TRP A 61 -6.70 4.07 -4.53
C TRP A 61 -5.50 3.40 -3.86
N ILE A 62 -5.24 2.16 -4.26
CA ILE A 62 -4.04 1.38 -3.94
C ILE A 62 -3.44 0.75 -5.18
N ILE A 63 -2.12 0.55 -5.18
CA ILE A 63 -1.37 -0.19 -6.19
C ILE A 63 -0.23 -0.95 -5.52
N ALA A 64 -0.02 -2.20 -5.93
CA ALA A 64 1.14 -2.97 -5.48
C ALA A 64 2.40 -2.46 -6.17
N MET A 65 3.44 -2.21 -5.39
CA MET A 65 4.80 -1.98 -5.87
C MET A 65 5.47 -3.32 -6.15
N ARG A 66 6.38 -3.32 -7.12
CA ARG A 66 7.02 -4.53 -7.65
C ARG A 66 7.82 -5.27 -6.56
N ASP A 67 7.47 -6.53 -6.34
CA ASP A 67 8.44 -7.60 -6.11
C ASP A 67 8.48 -8.44 -7.39
N ASP A 68 9.63 -8.52 -8.05
CA ASP A 68 9.75 -9.21 -9.34
C ASP A 68 10.53 -10.49 -9.34
N GLU A 69 11.04 -10.88 -8.19
CA GLU A 69 11.70 -12.15 -7.97
C GLU A 69 10.68 -13.25 -7.57
N GLY A 70 9.47 -12.85 -7.12
CA GLY A 70 8.35 -13.74 -6.80
C GLY A 70 8.50 -14.49 -5.48
N ASN A 71 9.58 -14.22 -4.75
CA ASN A 71 9.91 -14.72 -3.42
C ASN A 71 9.76 -13.66 -2.32
N ASP A 72 9.47 -12.40 -2.65
CA ASP A 72 9.04 -11.38 -1.69
C ASP A 72 7.63 -10.88 -2.00
N ALA A 73 7.05 -10.17 -1.03
CA ALA A 73 5.79 -9.47 -1.21
C ALA A 73 6.02 -8.08 -1.81
N GLY A 74 5.06 -7.59 -2.58
CA GLY A 74 5.04 -6.17 -2.98
C GLY A 74 4.47 -5.30 -1.87
N SER A 75 5.15 -4.21 -1.51
CA SER A 75 4.57 -3.15 -0.67
C SER A 75 3.37 -2.50 -1.39
N ILE A 76 2.34 -2.06 -0.65
CA ILE A 76 1.17 -1.40 -1.25
C ILE A 76 1.31 0.11 -1.10
N TRP A 77 1.35 0.83 -2.21
CA TRP A 77 1.26 2.29 -2.22
C TRP A 77 -0.21 2.72 -2.15
N THR A 78 -0.52 3.70 -1.32
CA THR A 78 -1.86 4.27 -1.22
C THR A 78 -1.89 5.75 -1.58
N SER A 79 -3.04 6.18 -2.08
CA SER A 79 -3.36 7.60 -2.32
C SER A 79 -3.37 8.50 -1.07
N SER A 80 -3.39 7.94 0.15
CA SER A 80 -3.52 8.72 1.39
C SER A 80 -2.16 9.22 1.86
N GLN A 81 -1.97 10.53 1.91
CA GLN A 81 -0.73 11.14 2.42
C GLN A 81 -0.73 11.31 3.94
N SER A 82 -1.91 11.37 4.57
CA SER A 82 -2.06 11.68 5.99
C SER A 82 -2.33 10.47 6.88
N GLU A 83 -2.93 9.40 6.35
CA GLU A 83 -3.31 8.23 7.16
C GLU A 83 -2.32 7.08 6.99
N ILE A 84 -2.05 6.67 5.75
CA ILE A 84 -1.09 5.60 5.45
C ILE A 84 -0.59 5.72 4.01
N ASN A 85 0.62 6.25 3.82
CA ASN A 85 1.19 6.42 2.48
C ASN A 85 1.62 5.08 1.85
N VAL A 86 2.16 4.17 2.66
CA VAL A 86 2.63 2.86 2.24
C VAL A 86 2.25 1.81 3.27
N ILE A 87 1.84 0.62 2.81
CA ILE A 87 1.75 -0.59 3.62
C ILE A 87 3.00 -1.42 3.29
N PRO A 88 3.98 -1.52 4.22
CA PRO A 88 5.27 -2.16 3.95
C PRO A 88 5.20 -3.68 4.02
N THR A 89 6.26 -4.33 3.52
CA THR A 89 6.57 -5.74 3.78
C THR A 89 7.17 -5.93 5.18
N ILE A 90 6.94 -7.09 5.82
CA ILE A 90 7.34 -7.41 7.22
C ILE A 90 7.82 -8.85 7.39
#